data_AF-A0AA91SPU1-F1
#
_entry.id   AF-A0AA91SPU1-F1
#
_cell.length_a   1.000
_cell.length_b   1.000
_cell.length_c   1.000
_cell.angle_alpha   90.00
_cell.angle_beta   90.00
_cell.angle_gamma   90.00
#
_symmetry.space_group_name_H-M   'P 1'
#
loop_
_entity.id
_entity.type
_entity.pdbx_description
1 polymer ?
#
loop_
_entity_poly.entity_id
_entity_poly.type
_entity_poly.pdbx_seq_one_letter_code
_entity_poly.pdbx_strand_id
1 'polypeptide(L)'
;MPGPDILRPPDPHGLIGDSWPEESEGSYLSAEAGTDAASALAEQKSTDTAVLAETVEDEMSGQMATGMTEHFDAAADHLRQGAVDYATVSGWMADAAADIVDAKGSIVDLVSTGTEEIDAAETAEAAGENPDPSSDELIQQYRRAITGVKSGLDTALDGIGLALEGDPSAPSVPTHVSIPTPQSPGQPPTPETSIL
;
A
#
# COMPACT_ATOMS: atom_id res chain seq x y z
N MET A 1 3.26 11.20 -9.54
CA MET A 1 4.35 10.23 -9.80
C MET A 1 4.79 9.73 -8.43
N PRO A 2 4.83 8.41 -8.19
CA PRO A 2 5.37 7.88 -6.95
C PRO A 2 6.83 8.34 -6.77
N GLY A 3 7.24 8.52 -5.51
CA GLY A 3 8.60 8.90 -5.17
C GLY A 3 9.61 7.81 -5.58
N PRO A 4 10.90 8.14 -5.68
CA PRO A 4 11.93 7.13 -5.89
C PRO A 4 11.98 6.16 -4.69
N ASP A 5 12.16 4.87 -4.96
CA ASP A 5 12.32 3.84 -3.93
C ASP A 5 13.44 4.17 -2.95
N ILE A 6 13.28 3.78 -1.69
CA ILE A 6 14.34 3.95 -0.70
C ILE A 6 15.53 3.09 -1.12
N LEU A 7 16.69 3.72 -1.23
CA LEU A 7 17.91 3.06 -1.64
C LEU A 7 18.56 2.34 -0.46
N ARG A 8 19.06 1.13 -0.74
CA ARG A 8 19.87 0.37 0.22
C ARG A 8 21.05 1.22 0.70
N PRO A 9 21.21 1.43 2.02
CA PRO A 9 22.32 2.23 2.55
C PRO A 9 23.66 1.47 2.43
N PRO A 10 24.79 2.17 2.51
CA PRO A 10 26.09 1.54 2.69
C PRO A 10 26.10 0.65 3.93
N ASP A 11 26.77 -0.50 3.85
CA ASP A 11 26.77 -1.51 4.91
C ASP A 11 28.20 -1.96 5.27
N PRO A 12 29.02 -1.09 5.89
CA PRO A 12 30.44 -1.36 6.14
C PRO A 12 30.65 -2.55 7.08
N HIS A 13 29.74 -2.75 8.03
CA HIS A 13 29.79 -3.81 9.04
C HIS A 13 28.98 -5.07 8.66
N GLY A 14 28.36 -5.08 7.48
CA GLY A 14 27.56 -6.20 7.00
C GLY A 14 26.34 -6.47 7.90
N LEU A 15 25.69 -5.42 8.39
CA LEU A 15 24.50 -5.46 9.25
C LEU A 15 23.24 -5.87 8.49
N ILE A 16 23.13 -5.51 7.21
CA ILE A 16 21.94 -5.75 6.40
C ILE A 16 21.91 -7.19 5.92
N GLY A 17 23.01 -7.68 5.33
CA GLY A 17 23.05 -9.01 4.71
C GLY A 17 21.92 -9.21 3.69
N ASP A 18 21.16 -10.29 3.86
CA ASP A 18 19.97 -10.65 3.06
C ASP A 18 18.66 -10.04 3.62
N SER A 19 18.76 -9.17 4.63
CA SER A 19 17.61 -8.57 5.30
C SER A 19 17.06 -7.32 4.60
N TRP A 20 17.61 -6.94 3.45
CA TRP A 20 17.08 -5.82 2.67
C TRP A 20 15.81 -6.26 1.91
N PRO A 21 14.68 -5.54 2.06
CA PRO A 21 13.48 -5.83 1.26
C PRO A 21 13.73 -5.64 -0.24
N GLU A 22 13.32 -6.62 -1.05
CA GLU A 22 13.46 -6.58 -2.52
C GLU A 22 12.29 -5.84 -3.18
N GLU A 23 11.21 -5.68 -2.45
CA GLU A 23 9.98 -5.02 -2.85
C GLU A 23 10.19 -3.54 -3.16
N SER A 24 9.46 -3.04 -4.14
CA SER A 24 9.51 -1.65 -4.61
C SER A 24 8.26 -0.90 -4.17
N GLU A 25 8.44 0.10 -3.32
CA GLU A 25 7.39 1.00 -2.84
C GLU A 25 6.70 1.68 -4.02
N GLY A 26 7.47 2.17 -4.99
CA GLY A 26 6.94 2.80 -6.19
C GLY A 26 6.09 1.85 -7.05
N SER A 27 6.38 0.54 -7.02
CA SER A 27 5.58 -0.46 -7.74
C SER A 27 4.21 -0.66 -7.09
N TYR A 28 4.15 -0.74 -5.75
CA TYR A 28 2.89 -0.84 -5.02
C TYR A 28 2.06 0.45 -5.12
N LEU A 29 2.68 1.62 -5.01
CA LEU A 29 1.99 2.91 -5.24
C LEU A 29 1.47 3.07 -6.68
N SER A 30 2.19 2.52 -7.66
CA SER A 30 1.72 2.51 -9.05
C SER A 30 0.54 1.56 -9.24
N ALA A 31 0.55 0.41 -8.57
CA ALA A 31 -0.55 -0.54 -8.57
C ALA A 31 -1.79 0.06 -7.90
N GLU A 32 -1.63 0.68 -6.72
CA GLU A 32 -2.66 1.46 -6.01
C GLU A 32 -3.34 2.46 -6.96
N ALA A 33 -2.57 3.35 -7.59
CA ALA A 33 -3.11 4.34 -8.51
C ALA A 33 -3.87 3.72 -9.70
N GLY A 34 -3.39 2.57 -10.20
CA GLY A 34 -4.06 1.82 -11.25
C GLY A 34 -5.40 1.23 -10.80
N THR A 35 -5.45 0.65 -9.60
CA THR A 35 -6.67 0.07 -9.02
C THR A 35 -7.66 1.13 -8.58
N ASP A 36 -7.20 2.26 -8.08
CA ASP A 36 -8.04 3.42 -7.75
C ASP A 36 -8.72 3.99 -9.02
N ALA A 37 -7.96 4.13 -10.10
CA ALA A 37 -8.52 4.53 -11.40
C ALA A 37 -9.54 3.51 -11.96
N ALA A 38 -9.29 2.21 -11.76
CA ALA A 38 -10.24 1.15 -12.13
C ALA A 38 -11.53 1.22 -11.29
N SER A 39 -11.41 1.49 -10.00
CA SER A 39 -12.56 1.73 -9.10
C SER A 39 -13.41 2.90 -9.60
N ALA A 40 -12.80 4.07 -9.80
CA ALA A 40 -13.48 5.26 -10.28
C ALA A 40 -14.18 5.04 -11.64
N LEU A 41 -13.54 4.29 -12.56
CA LEU A 41 -14.13 3.94 -13.84
C LEU A 41 -15.33 2.99 -13.70
N ALA A 42 -15.26 2.02 -12.78
CA ALA A 42 -16.37 1.12 -12.49
C ALA A 42 -17.56 1.87 -11.88
N GLU A 43 -17.34 2.81 -10.97
CA GLU A 43 -18.40 3.67 -10.41
C GLU A 43 -19.07 4.55 -11.47
N GLN A 44 -18.26 5.17 -12.34
CA GLN A 44 -18.78 5.96 -13.46
C GLN A 44 -19.69 5.10 -14.34
N LYS A 45 -19.22 3.92 -14.75
CA LYS A 45 -20.00 3.02 -15.61
C LYS A 45 -21.26 2.50 -14.90
N SER A 46 -21.20 2.24 -13.60
CA SER A 46 -22.39 1.89 -12.81
C SER A 46 -23.44 2.99 -12.90
N THR A 47 -23.01 4.24 -12.71
CA THR A 47 -23.90 5.42 -12.75
C THR A 47 -24.50 5.59 -14.14
N ASP A 48 -23.68 5.53 -15.19
CA ASP A 48 -24.14 5.65 -16.58
C ASP A 48 -25.14 4.54 -16.94
N THR A 49 -24.91 3.31 -16.45
CA THR A 49 -25.79 2.17 -16.70
C THR A 49 -27.13 2.32 -16.00
N ALA A 50 -27.15 2.86 -14.76
CA ALA A 50 -28.39 3.16 -14.05
C ALA A 50 -29.22 4.23 -14.77
N VAL A 51 -28.58 5.26 -15.35
CA VAL A 51 -29.25 6.28 -16.16
C VAL A 51 -29.87 5.66 -17.43
N LEU A 52 -29.24 4.65 -18.04
CA LEU A 52 -29.83 3.92 -19.16
C LEU A 52 -31.07 3.11 -18.74
N ALA A 53 -31.06 2.52 -17.54
CA ALA A 53 -32.22 1.83 -16.99
C ALA A 53 -33.42 2.79 -16.84
N GLU A 54 -33.18 3.97 -16.26
CA GLU A 54 -34.16 5.06 -16.11
C GLU A 54 -34.69 5.52 -17.48
N THR A 55 -33.80 5.74 -18.45
CA THR A 55 -34.20 6.17 -19.80
C THR A 55 -35.09 5.13 -20.48
N VAL A 56 -34.79 3.83 -20.34
CA VAL A 56 -35.63 2.76 -20.90
C VAL A 56 -36.99 2.69 -20.21
N GLU A 57 -37.03 2.87 -18.88
CA GLU A 57 -38.28 2.90 -18.12
C GLU A 57 -39.17 4.08 -18.52
N ASP A 58 -38.57 5.25 -18.76
CA ASP A 58 -39.28 6.48 -19.14
C ASP A 58 -39.76 6.49 -20.60
N GLU A 59 -38.92 5.99 -21.53
CA GLU A 59 -39.18 6.11 -22.97
C GLU A 59 -39.86 4.87 -23.58
N MET A 60 -39.77 3.70 -22.94
CA MET A 60 -40.29 2.44 -23.45
C MET A 60 -41.32 1.80 -22.51
N SER A 61 -42.20 0.97 -23.05
CA SER A 61 -43.23 0.28 -22.25
C SER A 61 -43.44 -1.16 -22.70
N GLY A 62 -43.92 -1.99 -21.77
CA GLY A 62 -44.17 -3.41 -21.98
C GLY A 62 -43.03 -4.31 -21.50
N GLN A 63 -43.22 -5.62 -21.64
CA GLN A 63 -42.36 -6.64 -21.01
C GLN A 63 -40.90 -6.57 -21.44
N MET A 64 -40.62 -6.14 -22.68
CA MET A 64 -39.25 -5.96 -23.16
C MET A 64 -38.55 -4.79 -22.45
N ALA A 65 -39.27 -3.68 -22.22
CA ALA A 65 -38.74 -2.53 -21.48
C ALA A 65 -38.42 -2.95 -20.03
N THR A 66 -39.36 -3.62 -19.36
CA THR A 66 -39.14 -4.16 -18.00
C THR A 66 -37.91 -5.07 -17.93
N GLY A 67 -37.78 -6.04 -18.85
CA GLY A 67 -36.62 -6.93 -18.86
C GLY A 67 -35.29 -6.23 -19.17
N MET A 68 -35.33 -5.13 -19.94
CA MET A 68 -34.14 -4.35 -20.26
C MET A 68 -33.72 -3.43 -19.10
N THR A 69 -34.66 -2.80 -18.40
CA THR A 69 -34.42 -2.06 -17.15
C THR A 69 -33.82 -2.99 -16.09
N GLU A 70 -34.44 -4.15 -15.82
CA GLU A 70 -33.90 -5.14 -14.87
C GLU A 70 -32.47 -5.58 -15.20
N HIS A 71 -32.16 -5.71 -16.50
CA HIS A 71 -30.82 -6.07 -16.93
C HIS A 71 -29.80 -4.94 -16.71
N PHE A 72 -30.18 -3.69 -17.00
CA PHE A 72 -29.32 -2.54 -16.74
C PHE A 72 -29.10 -2.31 -15.24
N ASP A 73 -30.14 -2.46 -14.41
CA ASP A 73 -30.00 -2.38 -12.95
C ASP A 73 -29.03 -3.45 -12.42
N ALA A 74 -29.18 -4.70 -12.86
CA ALA A 74 -28.26 -5.77 -12.48
C ALA A 74 -26.82 -5.52 -12.94
N ALA A 75 -26.63 -4.94 -14.13
CA ALA A 75 -25.32 -4.57 -14.64
C ALA A 75 -24.71 -3.40 -13.86
N ALA A 76 -25.51 -2.40 -13.49
CA ALA A 76 -25.09 -1.29 -12.65
C ALA A 76 -24.65 -1.79 -11.27
N ASP A 77 -25.42 -2.65 -10.62
CA ASP A 77 -25.06 -3.24 -9.34
C ASP A 77 -23.78 -4.07 -9.40
N HIS A 78 -23.56 -4.82 -10.49
CA HIS A 78 -22.32 -5.57 -10.69
C HIS A 78 -21.10 -4.64 -10.83
N LEU A 79 -21.25 -3.54 -11.57
CA LEU A 79 -20.19 -2.53 -11.72
C LEU A 79 -19.90 -1.82 -10.39
N ARG A 80 -20.95 -1.52 -9.61
CA ARG A 80 -20.82 -0.93 -8.28
C ARG A 80 -20.08 -1.86 -7.31
N GLN A 81 -20.36 -3.16 -7.36
CA GLN A 81 -19.60 -4.14 -6.57
C GLN A 81 -18.14 -4.19 -7.02
N GLY A 82 -17.88 -4.20 -8.34
CA GLY A 82 -16.53 -4.17 -8.88
C GLY A 82 -15.73 -2.93 -8.43
N ALA A 83 -16.37 -1.77 -8.33
CA ALA A 83 -15.75 -0.57 -7.77
C ALA A 83 -15.30 -0.76 -6.32
N VAL A 84 -16.17 -1.33 -5.47
CA VAL A 84 -15.83 -1.64 -4.07
C VAL A 84 -14.66 -2.61 -3.98
N ASP A 85 -14.64 -3.63 -4.84
CA ASP A 85 -13.57 -4.62 -4.87
C ASP A 85 -12.24 -3.97 -5.30
N TYR A 86 -12.22 -3.14 -6.34
CA TYR A 86 -11.03 -2.41 -6.77
C TYR A 86 -10.54 -1.40 -5.74
N ALA A 87 -11.43 -0.69 -5.04
CA ALA A 87 -11.06 0.21 -3.95
C ALA A 87 -10.43 -0.56 -2.79
N THR A 88 -10.92 -1.76 -2.49
CA THR A 88 -10.36 -2.64 -1.46
C THR A 88 -8.96 -3.10 -1.84
N VAL A 89 -8.75 -3.56 -3.09
CA VAL A 89 -7.41 -3.92 -3.58
C VAL A 89 -6.46 -2.72 -3.55
N SER A 90 -6.94 -1.52 -3.93
CA SER A 90 -6.16 -0.28 -3.86
C SER A 90 -5.65 -0.02 -2.45
N GLY A 91 -6.52 -0.16 -1.44
CA GLY A 91 -6.10 0.02 -0.05
C GLY A 91 -5.06 -1.00 0.41
N TRP A 92 -5.13 -2.25 -0.05
CA TRP A 92 -4.09 -3.23 0.23
C TRP A 92 -2.74 -2.90 -0.41
N MET A 93 -2.74 -2.32 -1.61
CA MET A 93 -1.51 -1.85 -2.26
C MET A 93 -0.90 -0.67 -1.51
N ALA A 94 -1.73 0.23 -0.99
CA ALA A 94 -1.29 1.35 -0.16
C ALA A 94 -0.69 0.88 1.18
N ASP A 95 -1.35 -0.07 1.86
CA ASP A 95 -0.83 -0.70 3.08
C ASP A 95 0.54 -1.36 2.83
N ALA A 96 0.66 -2.16 1.76
CA ALA A 96 1.92 -2.79 1.40
C ALA A 96 3.02 -1.76 1.12
N ALA A 97 2.71 -0.68 0.40
CA ALA A 97 3.67 0.40 0.15
C ALA A 97 4.13 1.05 1.46
N ALA A 98 3.20 1.34 2.38
CA ALA A 98 3.51 1.93 3.68
C ALA A 98 4.42 1.02 4.52
N ASP A 99 4.09 -0.27 4.60
CA ASP A 99 4.89 -1.25 5.35
C ASP A 99 6.32 -1.36 4.80
N ILE A 100 6.50 -1.34 3.47
CA ILE A 100 7.83 -1.37 2.85
C ILE A 100 8.62 -0.09 3.16
N VAL A 101 7.98 1.09 3.07
CA VAL A 101 8.60 2.38 3.42
C VAL A 101 9.08 2.35 4.87
N ASP A 102 8.22 1.94 5.79
CA ASP A 102 8.52 1.91 7.22
C ASP A 102 9.64 0.91 7.53
N ALA A 103 9.61 -0.27 6.90
CA ALA A 103 10.65 -1.28 7.08
C ALA A 103 12.00 -0.82 6.53
N LYS A 104 12.06 -0.30 5.31
CA LYS A 104 13.31 0.20 4.72
C LYS A 104 13.85 1.41 5.47
N GLY A 105 12.99 2.34 5.88
CA GLY A 105 13.35 3.47 6.73
C GLY A 105 13.95 3.01 8.06
N SER A 106 13.29 2.07 8.74
CA SER A 106 13.79 1.50 10.00
C SER A 106 15.14 0.80 9.84
N ILE A 107 15.35 0.06 8.73
CA ILE A 107 16.64 -0.58 8.45
C ILE A 107 17.73 0.47 8.20
N VAL A 108 17.43 1.55 7.46
CA VAL A 108 18.37 2.66 7.24
C VAL A 108 18.79 3.28 8.57
N ASP A 109 17.84 3.58 9.45
CA ASP A 109 18.11 4.15 10.76
C ASP A 109 18.96 3.21 11.63
N LEU A 110 18.61 1.93 11.68
CA LEU A 110 19.37 0.90 12.41
C LEU A 110 20.80 0.75 11.88
N VAL A 111 21.01 0.81 10.57
CA VAL A 111 22.35 0.75 9.97
C VAL A 111 23.16 1.99 10.31
N SER A 112 22.55 3.18 10.27
CA SER A 112 23.22 4.43 10.60
C SER A 112 23.65 4.45 12.07
N THR A 113 22.71 4.22 12.99
CA THR A 113 23.00 4.19 14.43
C THR A 113 23.96 3.06 14.78
N GLY A 114 23.76 1.86 14.21
CA GLY A 114 24.64 0.74 14.46
C GLY A 114 26.07 0.98 13.99
N THR A 115 26.26 1.59 12.82
CA THR A 115 27.59 1.93 12.32
C THR A 115 28.30 2.90 13.26
N GLU A 116 27.62 3.96 13.71
CA GLU A 116 28.20 4.94 14.64
C GLU A 116 28.62 4.30 15.98
N GLU A 117 27.76 3.45 16.55
CA GLU A 117 28.05 2.77 17.82
C GLU A 117 29.17 1.73 17.69
N ILE A 118 29.19 0.98 16.59
CA ILE A 118 30.24 -0.02 16.32
C ILE A 118 31.59 0.69 16.13
N ASP A 119 31.65 1.75 15.32
CA ASP A 119 32.90 2.51 15.08
C ASP A 119 33.44 3.09 16.41
N ALA A 120 32.55 3.54 17.29
CA ALA A 120 32.92 4.03 18.61
C ALA A 120 33.46 2.91 19.52
N ALA A 121 32.83 1.73 19.51
CA ALA A 121 33.29 0.56 20.26
C ALA A 121 34.64 0.04 19.74
N GLU A 122 34.82 -0.08 18.42
CA GLU A 122 36.08 -0.47 17.80
C GLU A 122 37.21 0.50 18.15
N THR A 123 36.91 1.80 18.20
CA THR A 123 37.88 2.83 18.61
C THR A 123 38.30 2.65 20.08
N ALA A 124 37.36 2.38 20.97
CA ALA A 124 37.63 2.14 22.39
C ALA A 124 38.45 0.85 22.59
N GLU A 125 38.07 -0.23 21.91
CA GLU A 125 38.79 -1.51 21.90
C GLU A 125 40.22 -1.36 21.39
N ALA A 126 40.43 -0.60 20.32
CA ALA A 126 41.75 -0.30 19.79
C ALA A 126 42.62 0.53 20.77
N ALA A 127 41.99 1.33 21.65
CA ALA A 127 42.65 2.04 22.74
C ALA A 127 42.96 1.14 23.96
N GLY A 128 42.54 -0.13 23.93
CA GLY A 128 42.71 -1.09 25.02
C GLY A 128 41.64 -0.97 26.12
N GLU A 129 40.56 -0.25 25.83
CA GLU A 129 39.37 -0.23 26.68
C GLU A 129 38.50 -1.46 26.40
N ASN A 130 37.56 -1.76 27.31
CA ASN A 130 36.61 -2.87 27.15
C ASN A 130 35.19 -2.29 27.19
N PRO A 131 34.68 -1.75 26.07
CA PRO A 131 33.32 -1.23 26.00
C PRO A 131 32.28 -2.32 26.30
N ASP A 132 31.16 -1.93 26.87
CA ASP A 132 30.02 -2.80 27.16
C ASP A 132 28.75 -2.11 26.61
N PRO A 133 28.18 -2.61 25.50
CA PRO A 133 28.56 -3.80 24.72
C PRO A 133 29.85 -3.63 23.88
N SER A 134 30.47 -4.75 23.47
CA SER A 134 31.59 -4.76 22.51
C SER A 134 31.14 -4.51 21.07
N SER A 135 32.09 -4.22 20.16
CA SER A 135 31.81 -4.05 18.73
C SER A 135 31.13 -5.30 18.12
N ASP A 136 31.65 -6.49 18.44
CA ASP A 136 31.07 -7.77 18.02
C ASP A 136 29.65 -8.00 18.57
N GLU A 137 29.39 -7.58 19.81
CA GLU A 137 28.05 -7.69 20.41
C GLU A 137 27.05 -6.74 19.76
N LEU A 138 27.48 -5.51 19.46
CA LEU A 138 26.69 -4.52 18.72
C LEU A 138 26.37 -5.02 17.31
N ILE A 139 27.34 -5.56 16.57
CA ILE A 139 27.11 -6.15 15.23
C ILE A 139 25.99 -7.21 15.30
N GLN A 140 26.07 -8.12 16.27
CA GLN A 140 25.08 -9.19 16.43
C GLN A 140 23.71 -8.67 16.87
N GLN A 141 23.68 -7.61 17.69
CA GLN A 141 22.44 -6.95 18.11
C GLN A 141 21.75 -6.27 16.93
N TYR A 142 22.46 -5.44 16.17
CA TYR A 142 21.91 -4.71 15.03
C TYR A 142 21.47 -5.65 13.90
N ARG A 143 22.26 -6.69 13.58
CA ARG A 143 21.83 -7.75 12.65
C ARG A 143 20.51 -8.37 13.07
N ARG A 144 20.36 -8.74 14.34
CA ARG A 144 19.12 -9.34 14.86
C ARG A 144 17.94 -8.38 14.74
N ALA A 145 18.14 -7.10 15.06
CA ALA A 145 17.10 -6.09 14.95
C ALA A 145 16.64 -5.92 13.50
N ILE A 146 17.59 -5.79 12.56
CA ILE A 146 17.33 -5.66 11.12
C ILE A 146 16.61 -6.90 10.56
N THR A 147 17.06 -8.12 10.90
CA THR A 147 16.35 -9.35 10.52
C THR A 147 14.94 -9.40 11.10
N GLY A 148 14.74 -8.88 12.32
CA GLY A 148 13.42 -8.74 12.92
C GLY A 148 12.50 -7.81 12.13
N VAL A 149 13.00 -6.67 11.66
CA VAL A 149 12.25 -5.75 10.78
C VAL A 149 11.85 -6.45 9.48
N LYS A 150 12.78 -7.13 8.80
CA LYS A 150 12.45 -7.89 7.59
C LYS A 150 11.39 -8.96 7.83
N SER A 151 11.54 -9.76 8.89
CA SER A 151 10.55 -10.79 9.20
C SER A 151 9.17 -10.22 9.50
N GLY A 152 9.11 -9.02 10.10
CA GLY A 152 7.86 -8.29 10.31
C GLY A 152 7.22 -7.87 8.99
N LEU A 153 8.02 -7.30 8.08
CA LEU A 153 7.55 -6.94 6.73
C LEU A 153 7.04 -8.16 5.97
N ASP A 154 7.79 -9.25 5.93
CA ASP A 154 7.40 -10.48 5.22
C ASP A 154 6.04 -10.99 5.75
N THR A 155 5.84 -10.95 7.07
CA THR A 155 4.57 -11.35 7.70
C THR A 155 3.41 -10.43 7.31
N ALA A 156 3.67 -9.11 7.23
CA ALA A 156 2.65 -8.14 6.84
C ALA A 156 2.23 -8.33 5.37
N LEU A 157 3.19 -8.49 4.46
CA LEU A 157 2.94 -8.74 3.04
C LEU A 157 2.24 -10.08 2.81
N ASP A 158 2.62 -11.15 3.52
CA ASP A 158 1.90 -12.43 3.49
C ASP A 158 0.46 -12.28 3.97
N GLY A 159 0.22 -11.50 5.02
CA GLY A 159 -1.11 -11.19 5.54
C GLY A 159 -1.99 -10.49 4.51
N ILE A 160 -1.44 -9.53 3.77
CA ILE A 160 -2.11 -8.85 2.65
C ILE A 160 -2.38 -9.83 1.51
N GLY A 161 -1.41 -10.69 1.17
CA GLY A 161 -1.57 -11.73 0.16
C GLY A 161 -2.75 -12.65 0.47
N LEU A 162 -2.84 -13.14 1.70
CA LEU A 162 -3.95 -13.97 2.17
C LEU A 162 -5.29 -13.23 2.13
N ALA A 163 -5.32 -11.93 2.44
CA ALA A 163 -6.53 -11.11 2.37
C ALA A 163 -7.03 -11.00 0.92
N LEU A 164 -6.11 -10.83 -0.04
CA LEU A 164 -6.43 -10.79 -1.46
C LEU A 164 -6.91 -12.14 -2.01
N GLU A 165 -6.44 -13.25 -1.45
CA GLU A 165 -6.92 -14.60 -1.76
C GLU A 165 -8.27 -14.94 -1.09
N GLY A 166 -8.74 -14.09 -0.16
CA GLY A 166 -10.00 -14.26 0.57
C GLY A 166 -9.90 -15.24 1.74
N ASP A 167 -8.71 -15.42 2.33
CA ASP A 167 -8.56 -16.24 3.53
C ASP A 167 -9.30 -15.61 4.72
N PRO A 168 -10.20 -16.33 5.40
CA PRO A 168 -10.99 -15.80 6.51
C PRO A 168 -10.17 -15.47 7.77
N SER A 169 -8.91 -15.89 7.83
CA SER A 169 -7.96 -15.62 8.93
C SER A 169 -7.12 -14.37 8.68
N ALA A 170 -7.16 -13.81 7.47
CA ALA A 170 -6.42 -12.62 7.07
C ALA A 170 -7.05 -11.33 7.60
N PRO A 171 -6.29 -10.22 7.69
CA PRO A 171 -6.86 -8.92 7.99
C PRO A 171 -7.97 -8.60 6.97
N SER A 172 -9.16 -8.25 7.47
CA SER A 172 -10.37 -8.21 6.65
C SER A 172 -10.63 -6.87 5.97
N VAL A 173 -9.89 -5.82 6.35
CA VAL A 173 -10.08 -4.45 5.86
C VAL A 173 -8.71 -3.77 5.74
N PRO A 174 -8.39 -3.16 4.59
CA PRO A 174 -7.17 -2.37 4.46
C PRO A 174 -7.24 -1.12 5.34
N THR A 175 -6.08 -0.66 5.77
CA THR A 175 -5.93 0.50 6.67
C THR A 175 -6.06 1.80 5.88
N HIS A 176 -5.54 1.81 4.65
CA HIS A 176 -5.62 2.92 3.72
C HIS A 176 -6.76 2.73 2.70
N VAL A 177 -8.02 2.79 3.16
CA VAL A 177 -9.15 2.87 2.22
C VAL A 177 -9.23 4.28 1.65
N SER A 178 -8.82 4.46 0.39
CA SER A 178 -9.30 5.56 -0.42
C SER A 178 -10.79 5.34 -0.67
N ILE A 179 -11.65 5.96 0.15
CA ILE A 179 -13.08 6.00 -0.14
C ILE A 179 -13.21 6.92 -1.35
N PRO A 180 -13.72 6.44 -2.50
CA PRO A 180 -14.05 7.32 -3.60
C PRO A 180 -14.99 8.38 -3.04
N THR A 181 -14.55 9.64 -3.07
CA THR A 181 -15.46 10.73 -2.70
C THR A 181 -16.47 10.78 -3.84
N PRO A 182 -17.76 10.46 -3.62
CA PRO A 182 -18.72 10.55 -4.70
C PRO A 182 -18.70 11.98 -5.21
N GLN A 183 -18.32 12.17 -6.48
CA GLN A 183 -18.51 13.46 -7.11
C GLN A 183 -20.02 13.68 -7.20
N SER A 184 -20.54 14.55 -6.33
CA SER A 184 -21.94 14.95 -6.40
C SER A 184 -22.21 15.48 -7.82
N PRO A 185 -23.26 14.99 -8.52
CA PRO A 185 -23.58 15.48 -9.85
C PRO A 185 -23.79 17.00 -9.80
N GLY A 186 -22.88 17.76 -10.41
CA GLY A 186 -23.00 19.22 -10.56
C GLY A 186 -22.01 20.10 -9.79
N GLN A 187 -20.95 19.57 -9.15
CA GLN A 187 -19.92 20.44 -8.57
C GLN A 187 -18.88 20.86 -9.62
N PRO A 188 -18.77 22.16 -9.99
CA PRO A 188 -17.68 22.64 -10.83
C PRO A 188 -16.32 22.49 -10.12
N PRO A 189 -15.21 22.34 -10.86
CA PRO A 189 -13.89 22.18 -10.27
C PRO A 189 -13.57 23.41 -9.40
N THR A 190 -13.35 23.18 -8.10
CA THR A 190 -12.85 24.22 -7.21
C THR A 190 -11.41 24.57 -7.61
N PRO A 191 -11.08 25.87 -7.79
CA PRO A 191 -9.72 26.26 -8.10
C PRO A 191 -8.79 25.95 -6.93
N GLU A 192 -7.65 25.33 -7.23
CA GLU A 192 -6.57 25.09 -6.27
C GLU A 192 -6.13 26.43 -5.65
N THR A 193 -6.32 26.56 -4.33
CA THR A 193 -5.69 27.64 -3.58
C THR A 193 -4.29 27.17 -3.21
N SER A 194 -3.30 27.56 -4.02
CA SER A 194 -1.90 27.54 -3.61
C SER A 194 -1.72 28.48 -2.42
N ILE A 195 -1.27 27.94 -1.29
CA ILE A 195 -0.75 28.74 -0.19
C ILE A 195 0.75 28.44 -0.09
N LEU A 196 1.54 29.50 -0.29
CA LEU A 196 2.97 29.57 0.01
C LEU A 196 3.23 29.47 1.51
#